data_AF-A0A2V7DUD8-F1
#
_entry.id   AF-A0A2V7DUD8-F1
#
_cell.length_a   1.000
_cell.length_b   1.000
_cell.length_c   1.000
_cell.angle_alpha   90.00
_cell.angle_beta   90.00
_cell.angle_gamma   90.00
#
_symmetry.space_group_name_H-M   'P 1'
#
loop_
_entity.id
_entity.type
_entity.pdbx_description
1 polymer ?
#
loop_
_entity_poly.entity_id
_entity_poly.type
_entity_poly.pdbx_seq_one_letter_code
_entity_poly.pdbx_strand_id
1 'polypeptide(L)'
;MTVLTSERPKRQLRRHRPVTIAPEPSTSPVPPVVAAFRRPDDTLCHGRCGKPLSFQGVRGLIEADFYCLTCLTHVTIPLGVLQTIPVATAF
;
A
#
# COMPACT_ATOMS: atom_id res chain seq x y z
N MET A 1 72.49 -20.87 -29.17
CA MET A 1 71.56 -20.81 -28.01
C MET A 1 70.19 -20.44 -28.52
N THR A 2 69.22 -21.35 -28.48
CA THR A 2 67.79 -20.98 -28.58
C THR A 2 66.94 -22.13 -28.03
N VAL A 3 66.20 -21.87 -26.95
CA VAL A 3 65.21 -22.80 -26.37
C VAL A 3 63.84 -22.23 -26.71
N LEU A 4 63.02 -23.01 -27.42
CA LEU A 4 61.62 -22.72 -27.69
C LEU A 4 60.79 -23.26 -26.52
N THR A 5 60.11 -22.39 -25.77
CA THR A 5 59.09 -22.80 -24.81
C THR A 5 57.70 -22.52 -25.39
N SER A 6 56.90 -23.58 -25.50
CA SER A 6 55.49 -23.56 -25.91
C SER A 6 54.63 -23.62 -24.66
N GLU A 7 53.92 -22.53 -24.36
CA GLU A 7 52.98 -22.45 -23.24
C GLU A 7 51.57 -22.83 -23.71
N ARG A 8 51.03 -23.92 -23.16
CA ARG A 8 49.63 -24.37 -23.39
C ARG A 8 48.65 -23.52 -22.56
N PRO A 9 47.53 -23.04 -23.12
CA PRO A 9 46.60 -22.23 -22.35
C PRO A 9 45.75 -23.11 -21.42
N LYS A 10 45.77 -22.80 -20.13
CA LYS A 10 44.94 -23.43 -19.10
C LYS A 10 43.47 -23.02 -19.29
N ARG A 11 42.62 -24.01 -19.56
CA ARG A 11 41.17 -23.86 -19.70
C ARG A 11 40.57 -23.48 -18.33
N GLN A 12 40.25 -22.20 -18.17
CA GLN A 12 39.73 -21.65 -16.92
C GLN A 12 38.24 -22.04 -16.76
N LEU A 13 37.97 -23.04 -15.91
CA LEU A 13 36.60 -23.40 -15.54
C LEU A 13 35.94 -22.22 -14.82
N ARG A 14 34.95 -21.61 -15.48
CA ARG A 14 34.11 -20.56 -14.90
C ARG A 14 33.37 -21.12 -13.68
N ARG A 15 33.76 -20.66 -12.49
CA ARG A 15 33.02 -20.93 -11.25
C ARG A 15 31.68 -20.21 -11.30
N HIS A 16 30.58 -20.93 -11.10
CA HIS A 16 29.25 -20.35 -10.97
C HIS A 16 29.18 -19.52 -9.69
N ARG A 17 28.80 -18.25 -9.82
CA ARG A 17 28.52 -17.36 -8.70
C ARG A 17 27.23 -17.85 -8.03
N PRO A 18 27.20 -18.08 -6.71
CA PRO A 18 25.97 -18.38 -6.01
C PRO A 18 25.02 -17.19 -6.16
N VAL A 19 23.81 -17.44 -6.66
CA VAL A 19 22.75 -16.44 -6.70
C VAL A 19 22.13 -16.41 -5.31
N THR A 20 22.38 -15.35 -4.56
CA THR A 20 21.65 -15.10 -3.31
C THR A 20 20.22 -14.74 -3.69
N ILE A 21 19.29 -15.66 -3.48
CA ILE A 21 17.86 -15.40 -3.63
C ILE A 21 17.47 -14.48 -2.48
N ALA A 22 17.02 -13.27 -2.79
CA ALA A 22 16.50 -12.36 -1.79
C ALA A 22 15.27 -13.01 -1.13
N PRO A 23 15.12 -12.93 0.21
CA PRO A 23 13.89 -13.37 0.86
C PRO A 23 12.69 -12.66 0.23
N GLU A 24 11.58 -13.37 0.04
CA GLU A 24 10.34 -12.71 -0.38
C GLU A 24 9.98 -11.60 0.62
N PRO A 25 9.59 -10.40 0.13
CA PRO A 25 9.18 -9.33 1.01
C PRO A 25 8.03 -9.83 1.87
N SER A 26 8.20 -9.76 3.20
CA SER A 26 7.11 -10.01 4.12
C SER A 26 6.00 -9.01 3.81
N THR A 27 4.87 -9.48 3.27
CA THR A 27 3.66 -8.69 3.10
C THR A 27 3.08 -8.40 4.48
N SER A 28 3.67 -7.44 5.21
CA SER A 28 2.96 -6.85 6.32
C SER A 28 1.71 -6.18 5.74
N PRO A 29 0.52 -6.42 6.33
CA PRO A 29 -0.67 -5.74 5.86
C PRO A 29 -0.39 -4.24 5.94
N VAL A 30 -0.57 -3.53 4.82
CA VAL A 30 -0.47 -2.07 4.78
C VAL A 30 -1.33 -1.56 5.94
N PRO A 31 -0.76 -0.77 6.88
CA PRO A 31 -1.55 -0.26 7.98
C PRO A 31 -2.74 0.46 7.36
N PRO A 32 -3.97 0.19 7.81
CA PRO A 32 -5.15 0.74 7.17
C PRO A 32 -5.13 2.25 7.39
N VAL A 33 -4.58 3.01 6.43
CA VAL A 33 -4.75 4.46 6.34
C VAL A 33 -6.17 4.65 5.84
N VAL A 34 -7.13 4.46 6.74
CA VAL A 34 -8.54 4.61 6.38
C VAL A 34 -8.86 6.09 6.47
N ALA A 35 -9.19 6.72 5.34
CA ALA A 35 -9.69 8.09 5.35
C ALA A 35 -11.01 8.19 6.14
N ALA A 36 -11.80 7.11 6.15
CA ALA A 36 -13.05 7.03 6.90
C ALA A 36 -13.39 5.61 7.36
N PHE A 37 -14.05 5.47 8.49
CA PHE A 37 -14.67 4.21 8.93
C PHE A 37 -16.15 4.43 9.22
N ARG A 38 -16.93 3.36 9.27
CA ARG A 38 -18.35 3.37 9.68
C ARG A 38 -18.46 3.04 11.17
N ARG A 39 -19.33 3.74 11.87
CA ARG A 39 -19.83 3.30 13.17
C ARG A 39 -20.93 2.24 13.00
N PRO A 40 -21.33 1.52 14.06
CA PRO A 40 -22.41 0.53 13.99
C PRO A 40 -23.77 1.09 13.55
N ASP A 41 -23.99 2.40 13.65
CA ASP A 41 -25.18 3.14 13.19
C ASP A 41 -25.04 3.66 11.75
N ASP A 42 -24.05 3.17 11.00
CA ASP A 42 -23.68 3.62 9.66
C ASP A 42 -23.16 5.05 9.55
N THR A 43 -22.92 5.74 10.66
CA THR A 43 -22.28 7.06 10.64
C THR A 43 -20.85 6.95 10.11
N LEU A 44 -20.57 7.63 8.99
CA LEU A 44 -19.20 7.79 8.49
C LEU A 44 -18.40 8.74 9.37
N CYS A 45 -17.22 8.29 9.79
CA CYS A 45 -16.32 9.00 10.67
C CYS A 45 -14.95 9.14 10.04
N HIS A 46 -14.28 10.27 10.31
CA HIS A 46 -12.92 10.51 9.84
C HIS A 46 -11.95 9.55 10.53
N GLY A 47 -11.10 8.87 9.76
CA GLY A 47 -10.20 7.86 10.33
C GLY A 47 -9.13 8.41 11.27
N ARG A 48 -8.78 9.71 11.16
CA ARG A 48 -7.79 10.33 12.06
C ARG A 48 -8.37 10.74 13.42
N CYS A 49 -9.54 11.38 13.44
CA CYS A 49 -10.07 11.99 14.67
C CYS A 49 -11.34 11.31 15.20
N GLY A 50 -11.89 10.32 14.48
CA GLY A 50 -13.09 9.58 14.85
C GLY A 50 -14.38 10.38 14.91
N LYS A 51 -14.37 11.64 14.44
CA LYS A 51 -15.54 12.53 14.41
C LYS A 51 -16.36 12.29 13.15
N PRO A 52 -17.71 12.46 13.21
CA PRO A 52 -18.57 12.32 12.05
C PRO A 52 -18.14 13.23 10.91
N LEU A 53 -18.25 12.69 9.70
CA LEU A 53 -18.03 13.40 8.47
C LEU A 53 -19.31 14.08 8.01
N SER A 54 -19.21 15.34 7.58
CA SER A 54 -20.33 16.09 7.02
C SER A 54 -20.39 15.87 5.51
N PHE A 55 -21.51 15.33 5.02
CA PHE A 55 -21.72 15.11 3.59
C PHE A 55 -21.80 16.44 2.83
N GLN A 56 -21.05 16.55 1.73
CA GLN A 56 -20.95 17.76 0.90
C GLN A 56 -21.63 17.62 -0.46
N GLY A 57 -21.88 16.39 -0.91
CA GLY A 57 -22.55 16.13 -2.18
C GLY A 57 -21.97 14.93 -2.92
N VAL A 58 -22.46 14.73 -4.14
CA VAL A 58 -21.98 13.69 -5.06
C VAL A 58 -21.37 14.36 -6.29
N ARG A 59 -20.17 13.94 -6.67
CA ARG A 59 -19.48 14.34 -7.89
C ARG A 59 -19.56 13.26 -8.94
N GLY A 60 -19.98 13.65 -10.14
CA GLY A 60 -20.01 12.77 -11.31
C GLY A 60 -20.86 11.50 -11.14
N LEU A 61 -21.76 11.46 -10.15
CA LEU A 61 -22.55 10.28 -9.76
C LEU A 61 -21.70 9.04 -9.37
N ILE A 62 -20.42 9.22 -9.08
CA ILE A 62 -19.49 8.11 -8.77
C ILE A 62 -18.70 8.33 -7.48
N GLU A 63 -18.62 9.56 -6.98
CA GLU A 63 -17.88 9.93 -5.77
C GLU A 63 -18.78 10.71 -4.81
N ALA A 64 -18.77 10.34 -3.53
CA ALA A 64 -19.35 11.13 -2.46
C ALA A 64 -18.26 11.93 -1.75
N ASP A 65 -18.49 13.23 -1.58
CA ASP A 65 -17.59 14.11 -0.85
C ASP A 65 -18.07 14.33 0.58
N PHE A 66 -17.11 14.35 1.49
CA PHE A 66 -17.31 14.63 2.90
C PHE A 66 -16.28 15.64 3.40
N TYR A 67 -16.62 16.33 4.48
CA TYR A 67 -15.73 17.25 5.17
C TYR A 67 -15.66 16.94 6.66
N CYS A 68 -14.45 16.90 7.21
CA CYS A 68 -14.21 16.79 8.65
C CYS A 68 -14.04 18.17 9.26
N LEU A 69 -15.01 18.63 10.06
CA LEU A 69 -14.96 19.95 10.71
C LEU A 69 -13.89 20.03 11.82
N THR A 70 -13.45 18.91 12.37
CA THR A 70 -12.39 18.88 13.39
C THR A 70 -10.99 18.95 12.79
N CYS A 71 -10.77 18.26 11.66
CA CYS A 71 -9.46 18.23 11.00
C CYS A 71 -9.34 19.21 9.84
N LEU A 72 -10.42 19.89 9.46
CA LEU A 72 -10.49 20.82 8.32
C LEU A 72 -10.01 20.21 7.01
N THR A 73 -10.43 18.97 6.73
CA THR A 73 -9.98 18.16 5.59
C THR A 73 -11.15 17.55 4.84
N HIS A 74 -10.99 17.42 3.52
CA HIS A 74 -11.92 16.71 2.65
C HIS A 74 -11.61 15.21 2.62
N VAL A 75 -12.68 14.42 2.53
CA VAL A 75 -12.61 12.97 2.28
C VAL A 75 -13.55 12.65 1.12
N THR A 76 -13.01 12.18 0.01
CA THR A 76 -13.79 11.73 -1.15
C THR A 76 -13.79 10.21 -1.18
N ILE A 77 -14.97 9.61 -1.36
CA ILE A 77 -15.16 8.16 -1.36
C ILE A 77 -15.93 7.75 -2.62
N PRO A 78 -15.43 6.77 -3.41
CA PRO A 78 -16.21 6.19 -4.50
C PRO A 78 -17.49 5.52 -3.98
N LEU A 79 -18.64 5.80 -4.60
CA LEU A 79 -19.93 5.24 -4.18
C LEU A 79 -19.93 3.71 -4.14
N GLY A 80 -19.22 3.09 -5.10
CA GLY A 80 -19.10 1.63 -5.19
C GLY A 80 -18.37 0.95 -4.03
N VAL A 81 -17.67 1.70 -3.17
CA VAL A 81 -16.94 1.14 -2.01
C VAL A 81 -17.52 1.58 -0.66
N LEU A 82 -18.60 2.39 -0.64
CA LEU A 82 -19.20 2.88 0.61
C LEU A 82 -19.58 1.74 1.58
N GLN A 83 -20.16 0.66 1.04
CA GLN A 83 -20.61 -0.49 1.83
C GLN A 83 -19.45 -1.37 2.33
N THR A 84 -18.28 -1.28 1.70
CA THR A 84 -17.08 -2.03 2.10
C THR A 84 -16.19 -1.27 3.07
N ILE A 85 -16.57 -0.03 3.42
CA ILE A 85 -15.85 0.75 4.44
C ILE A 85 -15.88 -0.03 5.77
N PRO A 86 -14.72 -0.21 6.43
CA PRO A 86 -14.65 -0.93 7.69
C PRO A 86 -15.59 -0.35 8.73
N VAL A 87 -16.30 -1.22 9.44
CA VAL A 87 -17.07 -0.84 10.63
C VAL A 87 -16.15 -0.93 11.83
N ALA A 88 -16.02 0.15 12.61
CA ALA A 88 -15.25 0.14 13.84
C ALA A 88 -15.95 -0.72 14.91
N THR A 89 -15.32 -1.82 15.29
CA THR A 89 -15.71 -2.62 16.46
C THR A 89 -15.01 -2.03 17.68
N ALA A 90 -15.74 -1.28 18.51
CA ALA A 90 -15.38 -0.75 19.84
C ALA A 90 -13.88 -0.37 20.06
N PHE A 91 -13.61 0.93 20.20
CA PHE A 91 -12.34 1.42 20.77
C PHE A 91 -12.34 1.28 22.30
#